data_AF-A0AAU1D4V1-F1
#
_entry.id   AF-A0AAU1D4V1-F1
#
_cell.length_a   1.000
_cell.length_b   1.000
_cell.length_c   1.000
_cell.angle_alpha   90.00
_cell.angle_beta   90.00
_cell.angle_gamma   90.00
#
_symmetry.space_group_name_H-M   'P 1'
#
loop_
_entity.id
_entity.type
_entity.pdbx_description
1 polymer ?
#
loop_
_entity_poly.entity_id
_entity_poly.type
_entity_poly.pdbx_seq_one_letter_code
_entity_poly.pdbx_strand_id
1 'polypeptide(L)'
;MAAITKIEAYVFTAEDDGGGTDSYVYLGLGGREFALDTSADDFQRGAAQTFVLGDGGNVLNATTNDPRRPQLDTSDLHLFPVYLRIEPSGSEPDWCLERATVTVNSGQSSLAAYDYLSLAGTEAHQKIWLGTSHGKLLHLKRI
;
A
#
# COMPACT_ATOMS: atom_id res chain seq x y z
N MET A 1 -11.94 20.95 -4.76
CA MET A 1 -11.35 19.71 -4.22
C MET A 1 -12.21 18.57 -4.71
N ALA A 2 -11.62 17.45 -5.12
CA ALA A 2 -12.37 16.31 -5.66
C ALA A 2 -12.50 15.23 -4.60
N ALA A 3 -13.66 14.59 -4.50
CA ALA A 3 -13.88 13.48 -3.59
C ALA A 3 -13.00 12.29 -3.98
N ILE A 4 -12.36 11.66 -3.00
CA ILE A 4 -11.69 10.38 -3.20
C ILE A 4 -12.75 9.28 -3.11
N THR A 5 -12.98 8.58 -4.21
CA THR A 5 -13.96 7.49 -4.26
C THR A 5 -13.30 6.13 -4.43
N LYS A 6 -12.07 6.11 -4.97
CA LYS A 6 -11.29 4.90 -5.19
C LYS A 6 -9.80 5.14 -4.91
N ILE A 7 -9.17 4.20 -4.21
CA ILE A 7 -7.72 4.12 -4.06
C ILE A 7 -7.28 2.73 -4.50
N GLU A 8 -6.24 2.65 -5.31
CA GLU A 8 -5.64 1.38 -5.70
C GLU A 8 -4.18 1.35 -5.24
N ALA A 9 -3.83 0.37 -4.41
CA ALA A 9 -2.46 0.11 -3.99
C ALA A 9 -1.96 -1.15 -4.67
N TYR A 10 -0.99 -1.00 -5.55
CA TYR A 10 -0.26 -2.12 -6.14
C TYR A 10 1.01 -2.37 -5.34
N VAL A 11 1.25 -3.63 -5.00
CA VAL A 11 2.47 -4.08 -4.35
C VAL A 11 3.07 -5.28 -5.08
N PHE A 12 4.39 -5.39 -5.03
CA PHE A 12 5.12 -6.57 -5.45
C PHE A 12 6.07 -7.00 -4.34
N THR A 13 5.81 -8.19 -3.79
CA THR A 13 6.69 -8.82 -2.80
C THR A 13 7.87 -9.47 -3.51
N ALA A 14 9.07 -9.28 -2.99
CA ALA A 14 10.28 -9.83 -3.58
C ALA A 14 10.29 -11.38 -3.56
N GLU A 15 11.03 -11.98 -4.49
CA GLU A 15 11.26 -13.42 -4.54
C GLU A 15 12.37 -13.91 -3.58
N ASP A 16 12.90 -13.03 -2.73
CA ASP A 16 13.93 -13.37 -1.75
C ASP A 16 13.43 -14.39 -0.72
N ASP A 17 14.36 -15.16 -0.15
CA ASP A 17 14.01 -16.11 0.91
C ASP A 17 13.51 -15.38 2.15
N GLY A 18 12.35 -15.79 2.66
CA GLY A 18 11.62 -15.06 3.70
C GLY A 18 11.04 -13.71 3.25
N GLY A 19 10.92 -13.47 1.93
CA GLY A 19 10.43 -12.20 1.41
C GLY A 19 8.93 -11.94 1.63
N GLY A 20 8.15 -13.00 1.83
CA GLY A 20 6.72 -12.94 2.19
C GLY A 20 6.48 -12.44 3.61
N THR A 21 5.21 -12.19 3.95
CA THR A 21 4.85 -11.82 5.33
C THR A 21 3.44 -12.26 5.72
N ASP A 22 3.29 -12.64 6.99
CA ASP A 22 1.99 -12.88 7.68
C ASP A 22 1.54 -11.63 8.48
N SER A 23 2.21 -10.50 8.27
CA SER A 23 1.98 -9.28 9.03
C SER A 23 0.82 -8.47 8.51
N TYR A 24 0.24 -7.62 9.36
CA TYR A 24 -0.72 -6.63 8.89
C TYR A 24 -0.01 -5.52 8.12
N VAL A 25 -0.49 -5.20 6.92
CA VAL A 25 0.02 -4.09 6.10
C VAL A 25 -1.06 -3.03 5.94
N TYR A 26 -0.66 -1.77 6.06
CA TYR A 26 -1.53 -0.61 6.01
C TYR A 26 -1.06 0.40 4.98
N LEU A 27 -2.00 1.02 4.28
CA LEU A 27 -1.77 2.23 3.49
C LEU A 27 -2.17 3.45 4.32
N GLY A 28 -1.22 4.33 4.59
CA GLY A 28 -1.46 5.68 5.09
C GLY A 28 -1.79 6.63 3.94
N LEU A 29 -2.96 7.26 3.95
CA LEU A 29 -3.37 8.28 2.98
C LEU A 29 -4.46 9.17 3.59
N GLY A 30 -4.34 10.50 3.41
CA GLY A 30 -5.36 11.45 3.85
C GLY A 30 -5.55 11.48 5.37
N GLY A 31 -4.46 11.29 6.13
CA GLY A 31 -4.46 11.40 7.59
C GLY A 31 -4.98 10.17 8.34
N ARG A 32 -5.22 9.05 7.64
CA ARG A 32 -5.61 7.77 8.26
C ARG A 32 -4.94 6.58 7.56
N GLU A 33 -5.09 5.41 8.17
CA GLU A 33 -4.64 4.13 7.62
C GLU A 33 -5.82 3.30 7.09
N PHE A 34 -5.54 2.50 6.07
CA PHE A 34 -6.41 1.50 5.47
C PHE A 34 -5.72 0.14 5.51
N ALA A 35 -6.40 -0.89 6.02
CA ALA A 35 -5.84 -2.24 6.00
C ALA A 35 -5.83 -2.80 4.58
N LEU A 36 -4.67 -3.30 4.16
CA LEU A 36 -4.46 -4.00 2.89
C LEU A 36 -4.52 -5.50 3.18
N ASP A 37 -5.72 -6.05 3.10
CA ASP A 37 -6.02 -7.42 3.50
C ASP A 37 -7.21 -7.89 2.67
N THR A 38 -7.11 -9.02 1.99
CA THR A 38 -8.12 -9.64 1.14
C THR A 38 -8.50 -11.01 1.68
N SER A 39 -9.41 -11.73 1.00
CA SER A 39 -9.70 -13.12 1.37
C SER A 39 -8.64 -14.11 0.90
N ALA A 40 -7.67 -13.67 0.10
CA ALA A 40 -6.57 -14.48 -0.38
C ALA A 40 -5.41 -14.48 0.63
N ASP A 41 -4.41 -15.30 0.38
CA ASP A 41 -3.15 -15.22 1.09
C ASP A 41 -2.34 -14.06 0.51
N ASP A 42 -2.23 -12.97 1.27
CA ASP A 42 -1.66 -11.72 0.79
C ASP A 42 -0.14 -11.66 0.99
N PHE A 43 0.52 -10.75 0.28
CA PHE A 43 1.95 -10.46 0.37
C PHE A 43 2.88 -11.66 0.20
N GLN A 44 2.43 -12.72 -0.48
CA GLN A 44 3.21 -13.92 -0.72
C GLN A 44 4.49 -13.62 -1.52
N ARG A 45 5.56 -14.36 -1.22
CA ARG A 45 6.84 -14.27 -1.92
C ARG A 45 6.66 -14.33 -3.44
N GLY A 46 7.22 -13.35 -4.16
CA GLY A 46 7.11 -13.25 -5.62
C GLY A 46 5.72 -12.90 -6.16
N ALA A 47 4.76 -12.55 -5.30
CA ALA A 47 3.41 -12.21 -5.72
C ALA A 47 3.24 -10.70 -5.94
N ALA A 48 2.53 -10.38 -7.03
CA ALA A 48 1.99 -9.04 -7.27
C ALA A 48 0.53 -9.00 -6.83
N GLN A 49 0.15 -7.95 -6.11
CA GLN A 49 -1.20 -7.80 -5.59
C GLN A 49 -1.69 -6.36 -5.75
N THR A 50 -2.98 -6.21 -6.06
CA THR A 50 -3.65 -4.91 -6.12
C THR A 50 -4.79 -4.87 -5.13
N PHE A 51 -4.70 -3.96 -4.17
CA PHE A 51 -5.74 -3.68 -3.19
C PHE A 51 -6.55 -2.48 -3.65
N VAL A 52 -7.86 -2.64 -3.69
CA VAL A 52 -8.82 -1.61 -4.09
C VAL A 52 -9.64 -1.22 -2.87
N LEU A 53 -9.65 0.07 -2.57
CA LEU A 53 -10.41 0.70 -1.49
C LEU A 53 -11.49 1.61 -2.08
N GLY A 54 -12.70 1.58 -1.51
CA GLY A 54 -13.83 2.37 -2.00
C GLY A 54 -14.57 1.69 -3.16
N ASP A 55 -14.73 2.39 -4.28
CA ASP A 55 -15.44 1.87 -5.45
C ASP A 55 -14.76 0.62 -6.03
N GLY A 56 -15.49 -0.49 -6.04
CA GLY A 56 -14.97 -1.79 -6.48
C GLY A 56 -13.99 -2.43 -5.49
N GLY A 57 -14.06 -2.06 -4.21
CA GLY A 57 -13.12 -2.52 -3.19
C GLY A 57 -13.09 -4.03 -3.02
N ASN A 58 -11.88 -4.59 -2.87
CA ASN A 58 -11.63 -6.02 -2.71
C ASN A 58 -11.01 -6.39 -1.35
N VAL A 59 -10.78 -5.41 -0.48
CA VAL A 59 -10.24 -5.64 0.85
C VAL A 59 -11.31 -6.14 1.82
N LEU A 60 -10.89 -6.92 2.82
CA LEU A 60 -11.69 -7.25 3.99
C LEU A 60 -12.08 -5.97 4.73
N ASN A 61 -13.25 -6.05 5.39
CA ASN A 61 -13.84 -4.91 6.10
C ASN A 61 -13.98 -3.65 5.21
N ALA A 62 -14.33 -3.83 3.93
CA ALA A 62 -14.42 -2.75 2.93
C ALA A 62 -15.23 -1.53 3.40
N THR A 63 -16.25 -1.72 4.26
CA THR A 63 -17.06 -0.61 4.80
C THR A 63 -16.27 0.29 5.74
N THR A 64 -15.38 -0.25 6.57
CA THR A 64 -14.55 0.54 7.51
C THR A 64 -13.24 1.01 6.87
N ASN A 65 -12.81 0.35 5.80
CA ASN A 65 -11.70 0.74 4.93
C ASN A 65 -12.15 1.61 3.73
N ASP A 66 -13.36 2.16 3.76
CA ASP A 66 -13.87 2.99 2.66
C ASP A 66 -13.36 4.45 2.80
N PRO A 67 -12.65 5.01 1.80
CA PRO A 67 -12.20 6.41 1.82
C PRO A 67 -13.34 7.43 1.75
N ARG A 68 -14.58 6.97 1.53
CA ARG A 68 -15.80 7.78 1.61
C ARG A 68 -16.37 7.85 3.04
N ARG A 69 -15.74 7.20 4.02
CA ARG A 69 -16.22 7.08 5.42
C ARG A 69 -15.12 7.33 6.47
N PRO A 70 -14.91 8.57 6.95
CA PRO A 70 -15.53 9.80 6.44
C PRO A 70 -15.02 10.13 5.04
N GLN A 71 -15.76 10.98 4.31
CA GLN A 71 -15.40 11.36 2.95
C GLN A 71 -14.08 12.13 2.93
N LEU A 72 -13.04 11.51 2.36
CA LEU A 72 -11.76 12.15 2.07
C LEU A 72 -11.83 12.91 0.74
N ASP A 73 -10.99 13.93 0.59
CA ASP A 73 -10.85 14.65 -0.67
C ASP A 73 -9.39 14.92 -1.04
N THR A 74 -9.16 15.37 -2.27
CA THR A 74 -7.81 15.55 -2.82
C THR A 74 -6.98 16.65 -2.13
N SER A 75 -7.55 17.45 -1.23
CA SER A 75 -6.79 18.45 -0.47
C SER A 75 -5.90 17.84 0.59
N ASP A 76 -6.35 16.73 1.20
CA ASP A 76 -5.61 16.00 2.23
C ASP A 76 -4.35 15.33 1.66
N LEU A 77 -4.33 15.06 0.35
CA LEU A 77 -3.22 14.43 -0.37
C LEU A 77 -1.91 15.22 -0.34
N HIS A 78 -1.97 16.52 -0.02
CA HIS A 78 -0.80 17.39 0.14
C HIS A 78 -0.46 17.68 1.60
N LEU A 79 -1.39 17.42 2.52
CA LEU A 79 -1.25 17.73 3.94
C LEU A 79 -0.66 16.56 4.72
N PHE A 80 -0.92 15.33 4.26
CA PHE A 80 -0.48 14.12 4.92
C PHE A 80 0.47 13.31 4.04
N PRO A 81 1.49 12.67 4.63
CA PRO A 81 2.32 11.73 3.89
C PRO A 81 1.49 10.55 3.40
N VAL A 82 1.89 10.01 2.24
CA VAL A 82 1.43 8.71 1.77
C VAL A 82 2.51 7.69 2.08
N TYR A 83 2.15 6.55 2.68
CA TYR A 83 3.12 5.53 3.08
C TYR A 83 2.50 4.15 3.18
N LEU A 84 3.33 3.11 3.07
CA LEU A 84 2.99 1.77 3.54
C LEU A 84 3.55 1.56 4.94
N ARG A 85 2.79 0.89 5.81
CA ARG A 85 3.22 0.49 7.15
C ARG A 85 2.99 -1.00 7.37
N ILE A 86 3.98 -1.69 7.93
CA ILE A 86 3.82 -3.04 8.46
C ILE A 86 3.61 -2.99 9.98
N GLU A 87 2.71 -3.83 10.50
CA GLU A 87 2.67 -4.22 11.90
C GLU A 87 3.11 -5.68 12.01
N PRO A 88 4.38 -5.94 12.34
CA PRO A 88 4.94 -7.28 12.39
C PRO A 88 4.12 -8.25 13.25
N SER A 89 3.70 -9.35 12.65
CA SER A 89 2.96 -10.43 13.32
C SER A 89 3.15 -11.76 12.60
N GLY A 90 2.64 -12.85 13.20
CA GLY A 90 2.67 -14.17 12.59
C GLY A 90 4.06 -14.83 12.59
N SER A 91 4.23 -15.82 11.72
CA SER A 91 5.48 -16.59 11.56
C SER A 91 6.51 -15.88 10.70
N GLU A 92 6.06 -15.04 9.77
CA GLU A 92 6.90 -14.25 8.87
C GLU A 92 6.71 -12.74 9.15
N PRO A 93 7.33 -12.20 10.22
CA PRO A 93 7.06 -10.84 10.71
C PRO A 93 7.77 -9.72 9.91
N ASP A 94 8.74 -10.10 9.09
CA ASP A 94 9.44 -9.18 8.19
C ASP A 94 8.86 -9.31 6.78
N TRP A 95 9.06 -8.30 5.94
CA TRP A 95 8.55 -8.27 4.57
C TRP A 95 9.59 -7.66 3.63
N CYS A 96 9.91 -8.33 2.53
CA CYS A 96 10.77 -7.79 1.48
C CYS A 96 9.93 -7.22 0.34
N LEU A 97 9.83 -5.90 0.29
CA LEU A 97 9.06 -5.16 -0.71
C LEU A 97 9.94 -4.79 -1.90
N GLU A 98 9.51 -5.17 -3.10
CA GLU A 98 10.19 -4.86 -4.37
C GLU A 98 9.50 -3.72 -5.12
N ARG A 99 8.18 -3.54 -5.00
CA ARG A 99 7.47 -2.42 -5.64
C ARG A 99 6.25 -2.00 -4.86
N ALA A 100 6.00 -0.70 -4.77
CA ALA A 100 4.74 -0.16 -4.30
C ALA A 100 4.34 1.06 -5.11
N THR A 101 3.11 1.07 -5.63
CA THR A 101 2.50 2.25 -6.25
C THR A 101 1.09 2.44 -5.74
N VAL A 102 0.65 3.69 -5.64
CA VAL A 102 -0.71 4.04 -5.21
C VAL A 102 -1.31 5.00 -6.20
N THR A 103 -2.53 4.74 -6.66
CA THR A 103 -3.29 5.66 -7.51
C THR A 103 -4.61 6.04 -6.84
N VAL A 104 -5.04 7.28 -7.08
CA VAL A 104 -6.29 7.82 -6.56
C VAL A 104 -7.21 8.16 -7.73
N ASN A 105 -8.43 7.60 -7.70
CA ASN A 105 -9.48 7.77 -8.72
C ASN A 105 -8.97 7.48 -10.15
N SER A 106 -8.43 6.28 -10.39
CA SER A 106 -7.98 5.87 -11.72
C SER A 106 -9.13 5.84 -12.75
N GLY A 107 -8.84 6.23 -14.00
CA GLY A 107 -9.76 6.12 -15.14
C GLY A 107 -10.30 7.44 -15.72
N GLN A 108 -10.47 8.50 -14.92
CA GLN A 108 -10.97 9.80 -15.41
C GLN A 108 -9.89 10.91 -15.48
N SER A 109 -8.61 10.52 -15.64
CA SER A 109 -7.40 11.27 -15.27
C SER A 109 -7.06 11.02 -13.81
N SER A 110 -6.16 10.07 -13.56
CA SER A 110 -5.66 9.75 -12.21
C SER A 110 -5.38 11.06 -11.45
N LEU A 111 -6.09 11.29 -10.35
CA LEU A 111 -5.99 12.58 -9.65
C LEU A 111 -4.65 12.71 -8.92
N ALA A 112 -4.09 11.57 -8.50
CA ALA A 112 -2.74 11.47 -7.98
C ALA A 112 -2.20 10.06 -8.18
N ALA A 113 -0.88 9.96 -8.36
CA ALA A 113 -0.13 8.73 -8.33
C ALA A 113 1.06 8.89 -7.39
N TYR A 114 1.42 7.82 -6.68
CA TYR A 114 2.52 7.79 -5.73
C TYR A 114 3.38 6.55 -5.95
N ASP A 115 4.67 6.71 -5.72
CA ASP A 115 5.69 5.69 -5.97
C ASP A 115 6.90 5.93 -5.08
N TYR A 116 7.68 4.88 -4.83
CA TYR A 116 9.03 5.00 -4.31
C TYR A 116 10.03 4.57 -5.39
N LEU A 117 10.45 5.54 -6.20
CA LEU A 117 11.26 5.30 -7.41
C LEU A 117 12.62 4.65 -7.14
N SER A 118 13.14 4.66 -5.92
CA SER A 118 14.38 3.93 -5.59
C SER A 118 14.19 2.40 -5.60
N LEU A 119 12.94 1.92 -5.55
CA LEU A 119 12.58 0.52 -5.81
C LEU A 119 12.26 0.26 -7.29
N ALA A 120 12.38 1.25 -8.19
CA ALA A 120 12.09 1.05 -9.60
C ALA A 120 13.22 0.25 -10.28
N GLY A 121 12.98 -1.03 -10.54
CA GLY A 121 13.89 -1.91 -11.28
C GLY A 121 13.86 -3.33 -10.71
N THR A 122 14.92 -4.11 -10.96
CA THR A 122 15.01 -5.53 -10.55
C THR A 122 16.34 -5.86 -9.88
N GLU A 123 17.16 -4.86 -9.54
CA GLU A 123 18.45 -5.09 -8.89
C GLU A 123 18.29 -5.35 -7.39
N ALA A 124 19.24 -6.06 -6.79
CA ALA A 124 19.18 -6.42 -5.36
C ALA A 124 19.08 -5.21 -4.42
N HIS A 125 19.65 -4.06 -4.82
CA HIS A 125 19.61 -2.82 -4.04
C HIS A 125 18.29 -2.02 -4.21
N GLN A 126 17.39 -2.51 -5.08
CA GLN A 126 16.09 -1.89 -5.40
C GLN A 126 14.95 -2.63 -4.70
N LYS A 127 15.23 -3.15 -3.51
CA LYS A 127 14.32 -3.87 -2.62
C LYS A 127 14.48 -3.30 -1.23
N ILE A 128 13.44 -3.40 -0.39
CA ILE A 128 13.51 -2.95 0.99
C ILE A 128 12.87 -3.95 1.94
N TRP A 129 13.60 -4.28 2.99
CA TRP A 129 13.07 -5.04 4.11
C TRP A 129 12.34 -4.10 5.07
N LEU A 130 11.11 -4.46 5.44
CA LEU A 130 10.33 -3.83 6.48
C LEU A 130 10.10 -4.83 7.60
N GLY A 131 10.06 -4.35 8.84
CA GLY A 131 9.90 -5.23 9.99
C GLY A 131 10.39 -4.60 11.29
N THR A 132 10.46 -5.40 12.34
CA THR A 132 10.88 -4.91 13.67
C THR A 132 12.31 -4.37 13.66
N SER A 133 13.18 -4.97 12.85
CA SER A 133 14.62 -4.63 12.78
C SER A 133 14.99 -3.71 11.61
N HIS A 134 14.08 -3.46 10.66
CA HIS A 134 14.39 -2.79 9.38
C HIS A 134 13.62 -1.48 9.17
N GLY A 135 12.81 -1.08 10.16
CA GLY A 135 11.86 0.00 10.03
C GLY A 135 10.51 -0.52 9.53
N LYS A 136 9.43 0.13 9.97
CA LYS A 136 8.06 -0.34 9.71
C LYS A 136 7.34 0.45 8.61
N LEU A 137 7.95 1.48 8.05
CA LEU A 137 7.30 2.49 7.21
C LEU A 137 8.09 2.75 5.94
N LEU A 138 7.41 2.75 4.78
CA LEU A 138 7.94 3.25 3.51
C LEU A 138 7.07 4.41 3.02
N HIS A 139 7.64 5.62 2.99
CA HIS A 139 6.96 6.79 2.44
C HIS A 139 6.98 6.76 0.90
N LEU A 140 5.86 7.07 0.28
CA LEU A 140 5.73 7.18 -1.18
C LEU A 140 5.72 8.64 -1.60
N LYS A 141 6.36 8.92 -2.73
CA LYS A 141 6.41 10.27 -3.32
C LYS A 141 5.39 10.37 -4.44
N ARG A 142 4.71 11.53 -4.52
CA ARG A 142 3.83 11.83 -5.65
C ARG A 142 4.63 11.94 -6.95
N ILE A 143 4.11 11.36 -8.04
CA ILE A 143 4.68 11.39 -9.39
C ILE A 143 3.76 12.06 -10.40
#